data_AF-A0A246SLT9-F1
#
_entry.id   AF-A0A246SLT9-F1
#
_cell.length_a   1.000
_cell.length_b   1.000
_cell.length_c   1.000
_cell.angle_alpha   90.00
_cell.angle_beta   90.00
_cell.angle_gamma   90.00
#
_symmetry.space_group_name_H-M   'P 1'
#
loop_
_entity.id
_entity.type
_entity.pdbx_description
1 polymer ?
#
loop_
_entity_poly.entity_id
_entity_poly.type
_entity_poly.pdbx_seq_one_letter_code
_entity_poly.pdbx_strand_id
1 'polypeptide(L)'
;MTMLRILTGFFSLLYLSCLASPALAADKFCQQRETILAFSDIVLNGHDALPPAAVDKYGPEAAYLKIRYAGLGNEETRILLAAVLQRSPSSQAADDLVSAWYLHRFGHKAFRGAASAEKFDEMMSGLRISGIRALLLDGGEDLLTKRLAAFPFIPLDTTAGAFTKGGGVISASIVDQSDEFKEKIVRTAEANGVPDIANYLAASENDLSAWDRFIARGSTKGSKVRPDFDANFARAMVGHPRVSGKSPEQEQLQHIFIGMAFEPEESFLESVTVVDGEYKIGALVAQRLTQQIQSGAIQRSGTMDAGWLFGYRTAIDLAGRSQIETNLEKRAYYGKRYVGTSGAFTIRDVIDRLLAVEALQPYVTGKADAVPPRPEDLSNKINWPRWTEMATKVRDDAISPILAADLETFGIVTELLFAKGDQEALRAFIRQAPSGEARLSVANDFAMRLDRACAAYLYHPGEAFTLNGRPIFKFDTE
;
A
#
# COMPACT_ATOMS: atom_id res chain seq x y z
N MET A 1 -9.52 16.88 -55.42
CA MET A 1 -10.17 18.11 -54.95
C MET A 1 -11.19 17.70 -53.89
N THR A 2 -10.92 17.76 -52.59
CA THR A 2 -10.84 18.90 -51.63
C THR A 2 -12.04 18.82 -50.69
N MET A 3 -11.80 19.18 -49.41
CA MET A 3 -12.71 19.36 -48.25
C MET A 3 -12.95 18.09 -47.43
N LEU A 4 -12.33 17.87 -46.26
CA LEU A 4 -11.90 18.75 -45.15
C LEU A 4 -13.06 19.53 -44.48
N ARG A 5 -13.61 18.95 -43.41
CA ARG A 5 -14.28 19.61 -42.26
C ARG A 5 -13.91 18.77 -41.04
N ILE A 6 -12.88 19.11 -40.26
CA ILE A 6 -12.86 20.13 -39.20
C ILE A 6 -14.14 20.09 -38.36
N LEU A 7 -14.06 19.34 -37.26
CA LEU A 7 -14.80 19.59 -36.03
C LEU A 7 -13.82 19.35 -34.87
N THR A 8 -12.88 20.26 -34.75
CA THR A 8 -12.20 20.62 -33.51
C THR A 8 -13.12 21.55 -32.73
N GLY A 9 -13.37 21.27 -31.45
CA GLY A 9 -14.02 22.25 -30.57
C GLY A 9 -14.59 21.64 -29.30
N PHE A 10 -14.03 22.05 -28.16
CA PHE A 10 -14.50 21.81 -26.79
C PHE A 10 -14.18 20.44 -26.15
N PHE A 11 -12.90 20.10 -26.05
CA PHE A 11 -12.37 19.25 -24.97
C PHE A 11 -11.11 19.90 -24.39
N SER A 12 -11.28 21.08 -23.81
CA SER A 12 -10.23 21.77 -23.06
C SER A 12 -10.94 22.56 -21.98
N LEU A 13 -11.04 21.97 -20.77
CA LEU A 13 -11.25 22.61 -19.46
C LEU A 13 -11.80 21.67 -18.36
N LEU A 14 -11.98 20.36 -18.60
CA LEU A 14 -12.39 19.39 -17.57
C LEU A 14 -11.25 18.50 -17.02
N TYR A 15 -9.99 18.85 -17.30
CA TYR A 15 -8.81 18.05 -16.88
C TYR A 15 -8.22 18.43 -15.51
N LEU A 16 -8.85 19.34 -14.76
CA LEU A 16 -8.29 19.90 -13.52
C LEU A 16 -8.96 19.44 -12.22
N SER A 17 -9.87 18.46 -12.28
CA SER A 17 -10.66 18.06 -11.10
C SER A 17 -10.62 16.57 -10.74
N CYS A 18 -9.79 15.75 -11.40
CA CYS A 18 -9.65 14.32 -11.07
C CYS A 18 -8.41 13.98 -10.20
N LEU A 19 -7.63 14.98 -9.76
CA LEU A 19 -6.48 14.75 -8.87
C LEU A 19 -6.85 14.81 -7.38
N ALA A 20 -8.01 15.36 -7.04
CA ALA A 20 -8.57 15.32 -5.70
C ALA A 20 -9.34 14.01 -5.50
N SER A 21 -8.64 12.89 -5.37
CA SER A 21 -9.25 11.75 -4.70
C SER A 21 -9.00 11.94 -3.20
N PRO A 22 -9.99 12.42 -2.42
CA PRO A 22 -9.92 12.31 -0.96
C PRO A 22 -9.67 10.86 -0.58
N ALA A 23 -9.24 10.62 0.67
CA ALA A 23 -9.10 9.28 1.23
C ALA A 23 -10.23 8.38 0.71
N LEU A 24 -9.91 7.37 -0.12
CA LEU A 24 -10.89 6.51 -0.81
C LEU A 24 -11.67 5.61 0.16
N ALA A 25 -11.60 5.87 1.46
CA ALA A 25 -12.47 5.26 2.44
C ALA A 25 -13.89 5.74 2.17
N ALA A 26 -14.72 4.85 1.65
CA ALA A 26 -16.13 5.08 1.49
C ALA A 26 -16.85 4.10 2.43
N ASP A 27 -17.53 4.63 3.43
CA ASP A 27 -18.46 3.93 4.34
C ASP A 27 -19.71 3.34 3.62
N LYS A 28 -19.56 2.97 2.35
CA LYS A 28 -20.57 2.26 1.60
C LYS A 28 -20.65 0.83 2.12
N PHE A 29 -21.86 0.27 2.04
CA PHE A 29 -22.15 -1.13 2.34
C PHE A 29 -21.08 -2.05 1.73
N CYS A 30 -20.19 -2.55 2.59
CA CYS A 30 -19.20 -3.52 2.18
C CYS A 30 -19.81 -4.91 2.24
N GLN A 31 -20.14 -5.48 1.08
CA GLN A 31 -20.69 -6.84 0.96
C GLN A 31 -19.80 -7.88 1.64
N GLN A 32 -18.49 -7.62 1.72
CA GLN A 32 -17.49 -8.57 2.21
C GLN A 32 -17.19 -8.43 3.71
N ARG A 33 -17.97 -7.58 4.42
CA ARG A 33 -17.82 -7.33 5.86
C ARG A 33 -17.71 -8.61 6.68
N GLU A 34 -18.61 -9.57 6.48
CA GLU A 34 -18.61 -10.81 7.26
C GLU A 34 -17.35 -11.65 7.02
N THR A 35 -16.85 -11.70 5.78
CA THR A 35 -15.65 -12.45 5.42
C THR A 35 -14.40 -11.77 5.96
N ILE A 36 -14.32 -10.44 5.87
CA ILE A 36 -13.23 -9.65 6.46
C ILE A 36 -13.17 -9.86 7.98
N LEU A 37 -14.32 -9.81 8.66
CA LEU A 37 -14.39 -10.06 10.10
C LEU A 37 -14.00 -11.50 10.46
N ALA A 38 -14.48 -12.48 9.71
CA ALA A 38 -14.14 -13.88 9.93
C ALA A 38 -12.64 -14.16 9.75
N PHE A 39 -12.00 -13.54 8.76
CA PHE A 39 -10.54 -13.64 8.59
C PHE A 39 -9.78 -12.91 9.68
N SER A 40 -10.24 -11.71 10.06
CA SER A 40 -9.66 -10.97 11.19
C SER A 40 -9.70 -11.79 12.48
N ASP A 41 -10.82 -12.49 12.73
CA ASP A 41 -10.95 -13.38 13.89
C ASP A 41 -10.04 -14.61 13.79
N ILE A 42 -9.85 -15.19 12.60
CA ILE A 42 -8.89 -16.29 12.42
C ILE A 42 -7.47 -15.82 12.80
N VAL A 43 -7.06 -14.63 12.35
CA VAL A 43 -5.75 -14.04 12.68
C VAL A 43 -5.62 -13.80 14.18
N LEU A 44 -6.58 -13.11 14.79
CA LEU A 44 -6.51 -12.71 16.19
C LEU A 44 -6.62 -13.89 17.17
N ASN A 45 -7.41 -14.91 16.84
CA ASN A 45 -7.60 -16.09 17.70
C ASN A 45 -6.51 -17.14 17.50
N GLY A 46 -5.91 -17.21 16.30
CA GLY A 46 -4.89 -18.21 15.98
C GLY A 46 -3.46 -17.77 16.33
N HIS A 47 -3.27 -16.55 16.84
CA HIS A 47 -1.95 -15.96 17.12
C HIS A 47 -1.06 -16.86 17.99
N ASP A 48 -1.62 -17.50 19.01
CA ASP A 48 -0.90 -18.39 19.93
C ASP A 48 -0.31 -19.64 19.23
N ALA A 49 -0.68 -19.92 17.98
CA ALA A 49 -0.13 -21.00 17.15
C ALA A 49 1.07 -20.57 16.28
N LEU A 50 1.51 -19.31 16.37
CA LEU A 50 2.65 -18.80 15.60
C LEU A 50 4.00 -19.25 16.18
N PRO A 51 5.00 -19.54 15.33
CA PRO A 51 6.36 -19.69 15.80
C PRO A 51 6.91 -18.33 16.28
N PRO A 52 7.91 -18.31 17.20
CA PRO A 52 8.49 -17.06 17.72
C PRO A 52 8.97 -16.09 16.65
N ALA A 53 9.44 -16.58 15.50
CA ALA A 53 9.91 -15.72 14.40
C ALA A 53 8.77 -15.00 13.64
N ALA A 54 7.50 -15.32 13.93
CA ALA A 54 6.33 -14.81 13.23
C ALA A 54 5.32 -14.07 14.13
N VAL A 55 5.51 -14.08 15.46
CA VAL A 55 4.56 -13.49 16.43
C VAL A 55 4.33 -11.99 16.22
N ASP A 56 5.33 -11.25 15.75
CA ASP A 56 5.22 -9.80 15.52
C ASP A 56 4.72 -9.43 14.11
N LYS A 57 4.53 -10.41 13.21
CA LYS A 57 4.17 -10.18 11.80
C LYS A 57 2.68 -9.95 11.57
N TYR A 58 1.82 -10.52 12.41
CA TYR A 58 0.37 -10.56 12.22
C TYR A 58 -0.36 -10.03 13.44
N GLY A 59 -1.58 -9.50 13.25
CA GLY A 59 -2.43 -9.03 14.33
C GLY A 59 -2.86 -7.57 14.17
N PRO A 60 -1.96 -6.61 13.95
CA PRO A 60 -2.32 -5.19 13.84
C PRO A 60 -3.34 -4.88 12.74
N GLU A 61 -3.12 -5.38 11.52
CA GLU A 61 -4.05 -5.17 10.41
C GLU A 61 -5.41 -5.83 10.67
N ALA A 62 -5.43 -7.05 11.19
CA ALA A 62 -6.66 -7.75 11.58
C ALA A 62 -7.41 -7.03 12.71
N ALA A 63 -6.70 -6.50 13.71
CA ALA A 63 -7.30 -5.73 14.80
C ALA A 63 -7.90 -4.43 14.29
N TYR A 64 -7.19 -3.70 13.44
CA TYR A 64 -7.69 -2.48 12.80
C TYR A 64 -8.96 -2.77 11.99
N LEU A 65 -8.93 -3.77 11.11
CA LEU A 65 -10.10 -4.19 10.33
C LEU A 65 -11.26 -4.59 11.24
N LYS A 66 -11.00 -5.33 12.33
CA LYS A 66 -12.05 -5.68 13.31
C LYS A 66 -12.65 -4.45 13.98
N ILE A 67 -11.85 -3.45 14.37
CA ILE A 67 -12.35 -2.20 14.95
C ILE A 67 -13.29 -1.49 13.96
N ARG A 68 -12.84 -1.35 12.70
CA ARG A 68 -13.58 -0.65 11.64
C ARG A 68 -14.86 -1.39 11.24
N TYR A 69 -14.76 -2.67 10.91
CA TYR A 69 -15.86 -3.45 10.37
C TYR A 69 -16.81 -4.00 11.44
N ALA A 70 -16.41 -4.15 12.71
CA ALA A 70 -17.34 -4.60 13.76
C ALA A 70 -18.05 -3.43 14.45
N GLY A 71 -17.50 -2.22 14.38
CA GLY A 71 -18.03 -1.06 15.10
C GLY A 71 -17.86 -1.19 16.62
N LEU A 72 -16.68 -1.65 17.06
CA LEU A 72 -16.40 -1.92 18.47
C LEU A 72 -16.52 -0.64 19.32
N GLY A 73 -17.07 -0.78 20.53
CA GLY A 73 -17.08 0.29 21.52
C GLY A 73 -15.70 0.52 22.15
N ASN A 74 -15.51 1.67 22.81
CA ASN A 74 -14.20 2.06 23.36
C ASN A 74 -13.58 1.08 24.37
N GLU A 75 -14.40 0.36 25.15
CA GLU A 75 -13.88 -0.65 26.08
C GLU A 75 -13.41 -1.89 25.32
N GLU A 76 -14.23 -2.39 24.39
CA GLU A 76 -13.89 -3.54 23.55
C GLU A 76 -12.65 -3.28 22.71
N THR A 77 -12.52 -2.08 22.14
CA THR A 77 -11.31 -1.68 21.40
C THR A 77 -10.08 -1.64 22.30
N ARG A 78 -10.17 -1.10 23.53
CA ARG A 78 -9.04 -1.10 24.46
C ARG A 78 -8.59 -2.50 24.84
N ILE A 79 -9.53 -3.40 25.11
CA ILE A 79 -9.25 -4.81 25.43
C ILE A 79 -8.55 -5.49 24.24
N LEU A 80 -9.07 -5.29 23.02
CA LEU A 80 -8.47 -5.83 21.81
C LEU A 80 -7.03 -5.31 21.59
N LEU A 81 -6.82 -4.00 21.67
CA LEU A 81 -5.51 -3.39 21.47
C LEU A 81 -4.49 -3.83 22.53
N ALA A 82 -4.90 -3.95 23.79
CA ALA A 82 -4.04 -4.48 24.85
C ALA A 82 -3.63 -5.94 24.60
N ALA A 83 -4.56 -6.78 24.11
CA ALA A 83 -4.26 -8.16 23.76
C ALA A 83 -3.29 -8.25 22.57
N VAL A 84 -3.42 -7.38 21.57
CA VAL A 84 -2.49 -7.32 20.42
C VAL A 84 -1.09 -6.95 20.88
N LEU A 85 -0.94 -5.91 21.72
CA LEU A 85 0.38 -5.53 22.26
C LEU A 85 1.01 -6.64 23.10
N GLN A 86 0.21 -7.33 23.93
CA GLN A 86 0.71 -8.41 24.77
C GLN A 86 1.23 -9.60 23.94
N ARG A 87 0.55 -9.92 22.84
CA ARG A 87 0.89 -11.04 21.96
C ARG A 87 2.01 -10.71 20.97
N SER A 88 2.21 -9.44 20.65
CA SER A 88 3.21 -8.96 19.70
C SER A 88 4.09 -7.85 20.30
N PRO A 89 4.90 -8.15 21.34
CA PRO A 89 5.58 -7.14 22.14
C PRO A 89 6.67 -6.36 21.41
N SER A 90 7.13 -6.82 20.23
CA SER A 90 8.11 -6.09 19.42
C SER A 90 7.51 -5.56 18.10
N SER A 91 6.19 -5.67 17.93
CA SER A 91 5.53 -5.25 16.71
C SER A 91 5.33 -3.74 16.67
N GLN A 92 6.18 -3.10 15.87
CA GLN A 92 6.08 -1.68 15.55
C GLN A 92 4.71 -1.26 15.01
N ALA A 93 4.04 -2.15 14.28
CA ALA A 93 2.70 -1.90 13.75
C ALA A 93 1.62 -1.96 14.85
N ALA A 94 1.79 -2.82 15.87
CA ALA A 94 0.91 -2.84 17.04
C ALA A 94 1.02 -1.52 17.81
N ASP A 95 2.23 -1.05 18.08
CA ASP A 95 2.47 0.23 18.77
C ASP A 95 1.87 1.43 17.99
N ASP A 96 2.04 1.45 16.67
CA ASP A 96 1.49 2.51 15.81
C ASP A 96 -0.04 2.50 15.80
N LEU A 97 -0.66 1.33 15.67
CA LEU A 97 -2.11 1.16 15.73
C LEU A 97 -2.68 1.68 17.06
N VAL A 98 -2.07 1.27 18.17
CA VAL A 98 -2.53 1.66 19.52
C VAL A 98 -2.39 3.18 19.68
N SER A 99 -1.24 3.73 19.32
CA SER A 99 -0.97 5.16 19.44
C SER A 99 -1.93 6.00 18.60
N ALA A 100 -2.18 5.58 17.35
CA ALA A 100 -3.13 6.23 16.44
C ALA A 100 -4.55 6.22 17.01
N TRP A 101 -5.02 5.08 17.54
CA TRP A 101 -6.35 4.97 18.11
C TRP A 101 -6.52 5.85 19.36
N TYR A 102 -5.57 5.81 20.30
CA TYR A 102 -5.64 6.62 21.52
C TYR A 102 -5.61 8.12 21.22
N LEU A 103 -4.72 8.56 20.33
CA LEU A 103 -4.64 9.97 19.94
C LEU A 103 -5.90 10.44 19.24
N HIS A 104 -6.40 9.67 18.27
CA HIS A 104 -7.63 10.02 17.57
C HIS A 104 -8.82 10.07 18.53
N ARG A 105 -8.93 9.09 19.45
CA ARG A 105 -10.11 8.96 20.30
C ARG A 105 -10.16 9.98 21.44
N PHE A 106 -9.03 10.29 22.05
CA PHE A 106 -8.98 11.11 23.27
C PHE A 106 -8.30 12.46 23.07
N GLY A 107 -7.52 12.62 22.01
CA GLY A 107 -6.70 13.80 21.78
C GLY A 107 -5.43 13.85 22.64
N HIS A 108 -4.39 14.49 22.12
CA HIS A 108 -3.08 14.58 22.76
C HIS A 108 -3.12 15.41 24.05
N LYS A 109 -4.01 16.40 24.15
CA LYS A 109 -4.14 17.25 25.35
C LYS A 109 -4.72 16.48 26.53
N ALA A 110 -5.79 15.71 26.30
CA ALA A 110 -6.38 14.89 27.35
C ALA A 110 -5.41 13.79 27.77
N PHE A 111 -4.71 13.17 26.81
CA PHE A 111 -3.68 12.18 27.10
C PHE A 111 -2.54 12.77 27.95
N ARG A 112 -2.04 13.97 27.63
CA ARG A 112 -1.05 14.68 28.45
C ARG A 112 -1.54 14.95 29.88
N GLY A 113 -2.82 15.29 30.04
CA GLY A 113 -3.40 15.56 31.36
C GLY A 113 -3.59 14.31 32.21
N ALA A 114 -3.72 13.14 31.59
CA ALA A 114 -3.96 11.86 32.26
C ALA A 114 -2.68 11.01 32.46
N ALA A 115 -1.68 11.14 31.59
CA ALA A 115 -0.42 10.40 31.65
C ALA A 115 0.62 11.11 32.53
N SER A 116 1.59 10.36 33.06
CA SER A 116 2.80 10.97 33.62
C SER A 116 3.58 11.68 32.52
N ALA A 117 4.39 12.67 32.88
CA ALA A 117 5.24 13.37 31.92
C ALA A 117 6.16 12.41 31.15
N GLU A 118 6.72 11.41 31.84
CA GLU A 118 7.55 10.35 31.26
C GLU A 118 6.77 9.50 30.24
N LYS A 119 5.57 9.03 30.60
CA LYS A 119 4.75 8.21 29.70
C LYS A 119 4.25 8.99 28.49
N PHE A 120 3.95 10.27 28.68
CA PHE A 120 3.61 11.16 27.57
C PHE A 120 4.81 11.32 26.63
N ASP A 121 6.01 11.55 27.19
CA ASP A 121 7.22 11.71 26.41
C ASP A 121 7.61 10.43 25.66
N GLU A 122 7.51 9.27 26.31
CA GLU A 122 7.73 7.95 25.70
C GLU A 122 6.82 7.74 24.49
N MET A 123 5.50 7.96 24.64
CA MET A 123 4.55 7.84 23.53
C MET A 123 4.90 8.79 22.38
N MET A 124 5.23 10.05 22.69
CA MET A 124 5.57 11.06 21.68
C MET A 124 6.89 10.75 20.96
N SER A 125 7.87 10.16 21.66
CA SER A 125 9.11 9.65 21.06
C SER A 125 8.88 8.44 20.16
N GLY A 126 7.91 7.60 20.51
CA GLY A 126 7.58 6.37 19.80
C GLY A 126 6.60 6.55 18.64
N LEU A 127 6.14 7.77 18.35
CA LEU A 127 5.14 7.98 17.29
C LEU A 127 5.67 7.53 15.93
N ARG A 128 4.83 6.75 15.27
CA ARG A 128 5.00 6.26 13.91
C ARG A 128 3.96 6.92 13.01
N ILE A 129 3.91 6.53 11.75
CA ILE A 129 3.17 7.29 10.74
C ILE A 129 1.67 7.45 11.05
N SER A 130 1.02 6.42 11.60
CA SER A 130 -0.40 6.48 11.97
C SER A 130 -0.61 7.36 13.19
N GLY A 131 0.25 7.25 14.20
CA GLY A 131 0.26 8.14 15.37
C GLY A 131 0.56 9.60 15.02
N ILE A 132 1.49 9.85 14.09
CA ILE A 132 1.79 11.20 13.56
C ILE A 132 0.56 11.79 12.89
N ARG A 133 -0.12 11.02 12.01
CA ARG A 133 -1.38 11.46 11.39
C ARG A 133 -2.41 11.84 12.46
N ALA A 134 -2.66 10.96 13.42
CA ALA A 134 -3.64 11.20 14.47
C ALA A 134 -3.31 12.45 15.30
N LEU A 135 -2.03 12.66 15.64
CA LEU A 135 -1.58 13.86 16.34
C LEU A 135 -1.81 15.15 15.53
N LEU A 136 -1.48 15.12 14.23
CA LEU A 136 -1.64 16.29 13.35
C LEU A 136 -3.12 16.65 13.18
N LEU A 137 -3.99 15.66 13.00
CA LEU A 137 -5.44 15.87 12.86
C LEU A 137 -6.08 16.38 14.16
N ASP A 138 -5.50 16.08 15.33
CA ASP A 138 -5.89 16.64 16.63
C ASP A 138 -5.26 18.01 16.95
N GLY A 139 -4.64 18.67 15.96
CA GLY A 139 -4.05 20.01 16.13
C GLY A 139 -2.72 20.01 16.88
N GLY A 140 -1.97 18.90 16.82
CA GLY A 140 -0.67 18.73 17.46
C GLY A 140 0.53 19.22 16.65
N GLU A 141 0.34 20.01 15.59
CA GLU A 141 1.43 20.44 14.69
C GLU A 141 2.55 21.22 15.41
N ASP A 142 2.21 22.12 16.34
CA ASP A 142 3.20 22.89 17.11
C ASP A 142 3.99 22.00 18.07
N LEU A 143 3.31 21.04 18.71
CA LEU A 143 3.95 20.06 19.57
C LEU A 143 4.95 19.20 18.78
N LEU A 144 4.50 18.64 17.65
CA LEU A 144 5.32 17.76 16.83
C LEU A 144 6.55 18.49 16.28
N THR A 145 6.35 19.68 15.71
CA THR A 145 7.45 20.46 15.11
C THR A 145 8.46 20.97 16.15
N LYS A 146 8.02 21.41 17.33
CA LYS A 146 8.94 21.75 18.45
C LYS A 146 9.73 20.55 18.93
N ARG A 147 9.08 19.38 19.03
CA ARG A 147 9.77 18.14 19.43
C ARG A 147 10.84 17.76 18.41
N LEU A 148 10.53 17.80 17.12
CA LEU A 148 11.47 17.48 16.05
C LEU A 148 12.60 18.50 15.90
N ALA A 149 12.36 19.76 16.28
CA ALA A 149 13.40 20.78 16.37
C ALA A 149 14.40 20.46 17.51
N ALA A 150 13.92 19.96 18.64
CA ALA A 150 14.75 19.61 19.79
C ALA A 150 15.43 18.24 19.64
N PHE A 151 14.76 17.29 19.01
CA PHE A 151 15.21 15.92 18.82
C PHE A 151 15.02 15.53 17.35
N PRO A 152 16.09 15.61 16.53
CA PRO A 152 16.01 15.25 15.12
C PRO A 152 15.45 13.82 14.95
N PHE A 153 14.55 13.64 13.98
CA PHE A 153 13.93 12.36 13.68
C PHE A 153 15.01 11.28 13.44
N ILE A 154 14.97 10.19 14.22
CA ILE A 154 15.87 9.05 14.04
C ILE A 154 15.21 8.10 13.03
N PRO A 155 15.82 7.86 11.85
CA PRO A 155 15.30 6.90 10.89
C PRO A 155 15.10 5.51 11.51
N LEU A 156 14.00 4.85 11.17
CA LEU A 156 13.64 3.53 11.70
C LEU A 156 14.54 2.40 11.16
N ASP A 157 15.31 2.67 10.12
CA ASP A 157 16.32 1.79 9.56
C ASP A 157 17.52 2.63 9.08
N THR A 158 18.63 1.95 8.77
CA THR A 158 19.83 2.60 8.24
C THR A 158 19.73 2.92 6.74
N THR A 159 18.59 2.65 6.10
CA THR A 159 18.41 2.97 4.68
C THR A 159 18.04 4.45 4.52
N ALA A 160 18.93 5.18 3.86
CA ALA A 160 18.74 6.59 3.54
C ALA A 160 17.70 6.76 2.42
N GLY A 161 16.41 6.64 2.76
CA GLY A 161 15.27 6.91 1.87
C GLY A 161 14.68 8.31 2.09
N ALA A 162 13.96 8.83 1.10
CA ALA A 162 13.24 10.11 1.22
C ALA A 162 12.15 10.06 2.32
N PHE A 163 11.55 8.89 2.53
CA PHE A 163 10.48 8.67 3.50
C PHE A 163 10.94 8.04 4.82
N THR A 164 12.26 7.95 5.06
CA THR A 164 12.81 7.54 6.36
C THR A 164 13.21 8.72 7.25
N LYS A 165 12.96 9.95 6.79
CA LYS A 165 13.20 11.22 7.50
C LYS A 165 11.89 11.86 7.97
N GLY A 166 11.98 12.72 8.98
CA GLY A 166 10.82 13.39 9.61
C GLY A 166 9.90 14.08 8.61
N GLY A 167 10.44 14.90 7.69
CA GLY A 167 9.62 15.58 6.68
C GLY A 167 8.90 14.63 5.72
N GLY A 168 9.59 13.58 5.26
CA GLY A 168 9.00 12.55 4.40
C GLY A 168 7.88 11.76 5.08
N VAL A 169 8.12 11.28 6.31
CA VAL A 169 7.10 10.53 7.08
C VAL A 169 5.88 11.40 7.35
N ILE A 170 6.07 12.66 7.73
CA ILE A 170 4.96 13.60 7.96
C ILE A 170 4.18 13.83 6.67
N SER A 171 4.85 14.13 5.56
CA SER A 171 4.16 14.35 4.28
C SER A 171 3.41 13.11 3.81
N ALA A 172 4.00 11.92 3.92
CA ALA A 172 3.31 10.67 3.64
C ALA A 172 2.07 10.48 4.53
N SER A 173 2.15 10.80 5.84
CA SER A 173 1.05 10.59 6.79
C SER A 173 -0.24 11.37 6.48
N ILE A 174 -0.12 12.48 5.74
CA ILE A 174 -1.20 13.43 5.45
C ILE A 174 -1.24 13.85 3.97
N VAL A 175 -0.67 13.04 3.07
CA VAL A 175 -0.63 13.36 1.63
C VAL A 175 -2.04 13.52 1.02
N ASP A 176 -3.02 12.82 1.59
CA ASP A 176 -4.44 12.85 1.23
C ASP A 176 -5.22 14.02 1.86
N GLN A 177 -4.60 14.81 2.74
CA GLN A 177 -5.23 15.99 3.35
C GLN A 177 -5.21 17.21 2.42
N SER A 178 -6.07 18.19 2.71
CA SER A 178 -6.19 19.41 1.91
C SER A 178 -4.92 20.26 1.91
N ASP A 179 -4.77 21.08 0.88
CA ASP A 179 -3.61 21.99 0.77
C ASP A 179 -3.62 23.03 1.89
N GLU A 180 -4.78 23.50 2.34
CA GLU A 180 -4.88 24.42 3.49
C GLU A 180 -4.37 23.78 4.78
N PHE A 181 -4.68 22.50 4.99
CA PHE A 181 -4.18 21.75 6.14
C PHE A 181 -2.66 21.59 6.09
N LYS A 182 -2.12 21.23 4.92
CA LYS A 182 -0.67 21.12 4.70
C LYS A 182 0.04 22.45 4.90
N GLU A 183 -0.46 23.54 4.31
CA GLU A 183 0.13 24.89 4.44
C GLU A 183 0.12 25.38 5.90
N LYS A 184 -0.92 25.08 6.69
CA LYS A 184 -0.93 25.38 8.13
C LYS A 184 0.27 24.74 8.85
N ILE A 185 0.58 23.49 8.53
CA ILE A 185 1.71 22.77 9.12
C ILE A 185 3.04 23.30 8.55
N VAL A 186 3.10 23.64 7.26
CA VAL A 186 4.26 24.31 6.64
C VAL A 186 4.62 25.58 7.43
N ARG A 187 3.65 26.46 7.71
CA ARG A 187 3.91 27.70 8.47
C ARG A 187 4.37 27.43 9.90
N THR A 188 3.80 26.43 10.54
CA THR A 188 4.20 26.03 11.90
C THR A 188 5.63 25.47 11.91
N ALA A 189 5.97 24.65 10.92
CA ALA A 189 7.30 24.10 10.73
C ALA A 189 8.35 25.19 10.47
N GLU A 190 8.03 26.19 9.65
CA GLU A 190 8.87 27.36 9.42
C GLU A 190 9.10 28.16 10.71
N ALA A 191 8.03 28.43 11.47
CA ALA A 191 8.11 29.16 12.73
C ALA A 191 8.96 28.44 13.80
N ASN A 192 8.91 27.11 13.81
CA ASN A 192 9.67 26.26 14.74
C ASN A 192 11.05 25.83 14.19
N GLY A 193 11.47 26.34 13.03
CA GLY A 193 12.82 26.13 12.51
C GLY A 193 13.09 24.72 11.95
N VAL A 194 12.06 24.03 11.46
CA VAL A 194 12.15 22.68 10.86
C VAL A 194 11.80 22.72 9.36
N PRO A 195 12.65 23.35 8.52
CA PRO A 195 12.34 23.61 7.11
C PRO A 195 12.26 22.35 6.24
N ASP A 196 12.82 21.22 6.69
CA ASP A 196 12.67 19.92 6.02
C ASP A 196 11.19 19.49 5.92
N ILE A 197 10.45 19.61 7.03
CA ILE A 197 9.02 19.30 7.10
C ILE A 197 8.23 20.23 6.17
N ALA A 198 8.52 21.53 6.23
CA ALA A 198 7.91 22.53 5.37
C ALA A 198 8.17 22.25 3.88
N ASN A 199 9.39 21.82 3.51
CA ASN A 199 9.76 21.49 2.13
C ASN A 199 8.95 20.31 1.59
N TYR A 200 8.91 19.19 2.33
CA TYR A 200 8.15 18.01 1.92
C TYR A 200 6.66 18.32 1.78
N LEU A 201 6.07 19.02 2.75
CA LEU A 201 4.64 19.33 2.73
C LEU A 201 4.26 20.26 1.59
N ALA A 202 4.99 21.37 1.40
CA ALA A 202 4.72 22.31 0.31
C ALA A 202 4.89 21.66 -1.07
N ALA A 203 5.78 20.67 -1.21
CA ALA A 203 5.93 19.94 -2.48
C ALA A 203 4.85 18.86 -2.69
N SER A 204 4.15 18.45 -1.62
CA SER A 204 3.04 17.47 -1.65
C SER A 204 1.64 18.11 -1.69
N GLU A 205 1.54 19.44 -1.80
CA GLU A 205 0.27 20.13 -2.10
C GLU A 205 -0.14 19.85 -3.54
N ASN A 206 -1.45 19.85 -3.80
CA ASN A 206 -2.01 19.73 -5.16
C ASN A 206 -1.80 21.03 -5.96
N ASP A 207 -1.71 22.18 -5.30
CA ASP A 207 -1.24 23.42 -5.91
C ASP A 207 0.27 23.34 -6.22
N LEU A 208 0.58 23.17 -7.51
CA LEU A 208 1.94 23.13 -8.04
C LEU A 208 2.84 24.31 -7.61
N SER A 209 2.24 25.48 -7.34
CA SER A 209 2.95 26.71 -6.98
C SER A 209 3.27 26.83 -5.48
N ALA A 210 2.75 25.93 -4.64
CA ALA A 210 3.00 25.92 -3.20
C ALA A 210 4.48 25.82 -2.85
N TRP A 211 5.21 24.93 -3.53
CA TRP A 211 6.64 24.77 -3.33
C TRP A 211 7.42 26.04 -3.73
N ASP A 212 7.04 26.71 -4.82
CA ASP A 212 7.68 27.96 -5.22
C ASP A 212 7.44 29.07 -4.18
N ARG A 213 6.22 29.14 -3.60
CA ARG A 213 5.92 30.04 -2.49
C ARG A 213 6.76 29.74 -1.25
N PHE A 214 7.00 28.47 -0.94
CA PHE A 214 7.87 28.06 0.16
C PHE A 214 9.31 28.51 -0.07
N ILE A 215 9.87 28.26 -1.26
CA ILE A 215 11.24 28.69 -1.61
C ILE A 215 11.38 30.22 -1.59
N ALA A 216 10.38 30.95 -2.07
CA ALA A 216 10.39 32.42 -2.10
C ALA A 216 10.47 33.05 -0.69
N ARG A 217 10.05 32.33 0.37
CA ARG A 217 10.15 32.81 1.76
C ARG A 217 11.55 32.69 2.35
N GLY A 218 12.49 32.06 1.65
CA GLY A 218 13.87 31.90 2.11
C GLY A 218 14.02 30.88 3.24
N SER A 219 13.05 29.98 3.40
CA SER A 219 13.01 28.97 4.46
C SER A 219 14.14 27.94 4.35
N THR A 220 14.74 27.77 3.16
CA THR A 220 15.95 26.96 2.94
C THR A 220 17.19 27.85 2.90
N LYS A 221 17.84 28.10 4.04
CA LYS A 221 19.14 28.81 4.07
C LYS A 221 20.24 27.86 3.56
N GLY A 222 20.75 28.05 2.34
CA GLY A 222 21.90 27.30 1.81
C GLY A 222 21.66 26.64 0.44
N SER A 223 22.34 25.51 0.19
CA SER A 223 22.26 24.75 -1.07
C SER A 223 20.85 24.20 -1.30
N LYS A 224 20.31 24.42 -2.51
CA LYS A 224 19.00 23.90 -2.93
C LYS A 224 19.03 22.42 -3.32
N VAL A 225 20.20 21.80 -3.46
CA VAL A 225 20.32 20.43 -3.97
C VAL A 225 19.53 19.42 -3.13
N ARG A 226 19.63 19.50 -1.81
CA ARG A 226 18.90 18.59 -0.91
C ARG A 226 17.41 18.88 -0.85
N PRO A 227 16.96 20.14 -0.66
CA PRO A 227 15.55 20.50 -0.77
C PRO A 227 14.91 20.06 -2.09
N ASP A 228 15.58 20.27 -3.22
CA ASP A 228 15.09 19.87 -4.54
C ASP A 228 14.94 18.35 -4.65
N PHE A 229 15.94 17.60 -4.17
CA PHE A 229 15.89 16.13 -4.14
C PHE A 229 14.67 15.65 -3.34
N ASP A 230 14.52 16.12 -2.10
CA ASP A 230 13.43 15.75 -1.20
C ASP A 230 12.05 16.15 -1.76
N ALA A 231 11.95 17.34 -2.35
CA ALA A 231 10.72 17.84 -2.97
C ALA A 231 10.27 16.98 -4.16
N ASN A 232 11.18 16.40 -4.93
CA ASN A 232 10.82 15.55 -6.07
C ASN A 232 10.10 14.26 -5.65
N PHE A 233 10.46 13.67 -4.50
CA PHE A 233 9.76 12.51 -3.93
C PHE A 233 8.34 12.89 -3.48
N ALA A 234 8.21 14.00 -2.75
CA ALA A 234 6.90 14.50 -2.32
C ALA A 234 5.99 14.86 -3.50
N ARG A 235 6.53 15.50 -4.54
CA ARG A 235 5.82 15.80 -5.79
C ARG A 235 5.39 14.55 -6.53
N ALA A 236 6.20 13.50 -6.53
CA ALA A 236 5.83 12.23 -7.16
C ALA A 236 4.57 11.62 -6.53
N MET A 237 4.40 11.74 -5.20
CA MET A 237 3.21 11.22 -4.51
C MET A 237 1.88 11.82 -5.00
N VAL A 238 1.93 13.08 -5.46
CA VAL A 238 0.78 13.82 -6.01
C VAL A 238 0.81 13.92 -7.53
N GLY A 239 1.69 13.16 -8.21
CA GLY A 239 1.75 13.12 -9.67
C GLY A 239 2.38 14.36 -10.32
N HIS A 240 3.08 15.19 -9.55
CA HIS A 240 3.67 16.43 -10.03
C HIS A 240 5.01 16.22 -10.75
N PRO A 241 5.32 17.07 -11.76
CA PRO A 241 6.64 17.09 -12.36
C PRO A 241 7.70 17.51 -11.34
N ARG A 242 8.95 17.17 -11.62
CA ARG A 242 10.11 17.53 -10.79
C ARG A 242 10.31 19.05 -10.70
N VAL A 243 10.88 19.52 -9.57
CA VAL A 243 11.16 20.96 -9.35
C VAL A 243 12.36 21.47 -10.14
N SER A 244 13.38 20.64 -10.34
CA SER A 244 14.63 21.02 -10.99
C SER A 244 15.39 19.82 -11.56
N GLY A 245 16.37 20.09 -12.43
CA GLY A 245 17.10 19.06 -13.18
C GLY A 245 16.36 18.67 -14.47
N LYS A 246 17.06 18.79 -15.60
CA LYS A 246 16.51 18.59 -16.96
C LYS A 246 17.19 17.44 -17.71
N SER A 247 17.97 16.59 -17.03
CA SER A 247 18.52 15.43 -17.75
C SER A 247 17.37 14.48 -18.08
N PRO A 248 17.38 13.83 -19.26
CA PRO A 248 16.36 12.84 -19.61
C PRO A 248 16.25 11.72 -18.57
N GLU A 249 17.39 11.31 -17.99
CA GLU A 249 17.47 10.30 -16.93
C GLU A 249 16.68 10.71 -15.68
N GLN A 250 16.79 11.97 -15.29
CA GLN A 250 16.08 12.54 -14.15
C GLN A 250 14.57 12.62 -14.41
N GLU A 251 14.15 13.01 -15.62
CA GLU A 251 12.73 12.99 -16.00
C GLU A 251 12.16 11.57 -16.01
N GLN A 252 12.92 10.61 -16.53
CA GLN A 252 12.56 9.19 -16.52
C GLN A 252 12.35 8.67 -15.09
N LEU A 253 13.27 8.96 -14.18
CA LEU A 253 13.15 8.57 -12.78
C LEU A 253 11.91 9.19 -12.11
N GLN A 254 11.59 10.44 -12.43
CA GLN A 254 10.38 11.09 -11.90
C GLN A 254 9.11 10.37 -12.35
N HIS A 255 9.03 9.94 -13.63
CA HIS A 255 7.89 9.16 -14.10
C HIS A 255 7.75 7.82 -13.38
N ILE A 256 8.87 7.16 -13.07
CA ILE A 256 8.87 5.93 -12.28
C ILE A 256 8.30 6.20 -10.90
N PHE A 257 8.81 7.20 -10.17
CA PHE A 257 8.31 7.55 -8.83
C PHE A 257 6.83 7.91 -8.82
N ILE A 258 6.36 8.65 -9.82
CA ILE A 258 4.93 8.94 -9.97
C ILE A 258 4.13 7.64 -10.10
N GLY A 259 4.56 6.74 -11.00
CA GLY A 259 3.90 5.45 -11.17
C GLY A 259 3.90 4.60 -9.88
N MET A 260 5.03 4.54 -9.19
CA MET A 260 5.16 3.80 -7.91
C MET A 260 4.18 4.34 -6.86
N ALA A 261 3.94 5.66 -6.84
CA ALA A 261 3.01 6.26 -5.89
C ALA A 261 1.53 5.90 -6.14
N PHE A 262 1.21 5.32 -7.30
CA PHE A 262 -0.11 4.78 -7.59
C PHE A 262 -0.28 3.31 -7.19
N GLU A 263 0.80 2.58 -6.89
CA GLU A 263 0.77 1.18 -6.49
C GLU A 263 0.56 1.03 -4.95
N PRO A 264 -0.37 0.18 -4.48
CA PRO A 264 -0.51 -0.23 -3.10
C PRO A 264 0.42 -1.42 -2.79
N GLU A 265 0.64 -1.69 -1.50
CA GLU A 265 1.44 -2.83 -1.01
C GLU A 265 2.89 -2.84 -1.51
N GLU A 266 3.18 -3.45 -2.65
CA GLU A 266 4.52 -3.56 -3.21
C GLU A 266 4.51 -2.96 -4.62
N SER A 267 5.60 -2.29 -5.00
CA SER A 267 5.72 -1.67 -6.31
C SER A 267 6.30 -2.65 -7.32
N PHE A 268 5.53 -3.03 -8.33
CA PHE A 268 6.09 -3.76 -9.47
C PHE A 268 7.11 -2.89 -10.22
N LEU A 269 6.84 -1.59 -10.31
CA LEU A 269 7.72 -0.64 -10.97
C LEU A 269 9.13 -0.63 -10.38
N GLU A 270 9.30 -0.82 -9.06
CA GLU A 270 10.61 -0.96 -8.44
C GLU A 270 11.46 -2.07 -9.09
N SER A 271 10.80 -3.17 -9.46
CA SER A 271 11.42 -4.34 -10.05
C SER A 271 11.84 -4.12 -11.51
N VAL A 272 11.22 -3.16 -12.20
CA VAL A 272 11.51 -2.80 -13.60
C VAL A 272 12.08 -1.37 -13.74
N THR A 273 12.47 -0.73 -12.63
CA THR A 273 13.03 0.63 -12.61
C THR A 273 14.28 0.72 -13.48
N VAL A 274 15.18 -0.25 -13.34
CA VAL A 274 16.44 -0.33 -14.08
C VAL A 274 16.45 -1.64 -14.86
N VAL A 275 16.32 -1.52 -16.17
CA VAL A 275 16.40 -2.62 -17.13
C VAL A 275 17.56 -2.29 -18.06
N ASP A 276 18.56 -3.17 -18.15
CA ASP A 276 19.86 -2.94 -18.82
C ASP A 276 20.68 -1.74 -18.32
N GLY A 277 20.48 -1.33 -17.07
CA GLY A 277 21.21 -0.18 -16.51
C GLY A 277 20.60 1.17 -16.89
N GLU A 278 19.46 1.21 -17.59
CA GLU A 278 18.77 2.44 -17.97
C GLU A 278 17.36 2.54 -17.35
N TYR A 279 16.88 3.77 -17.13
CA TYR A 279 15.53 4.05 -16.62
C TYR A 279 14.46 4.15 -17.71
N LYS A 280 14.86 4.17 -18.98
CA LYS A 280 13.96 4.46 -20.11
C LYS A 280 12.77 3.51 -20.17
N ILE A 281 13.02 2.20 -20.01
CA ILE A 281 11.95 1.19 -20.06
C ILE A 281 11.03 1.33 -18.85
N GLY A 282 11.58 1.42 -17.64
CA GLY A 282 10.79 1.62 -16.42
C GLY A 282 9.91 2.88 -16.50
N ALA A 283 10.44 3.99 -17.01
CA ALA A 283 9.70 5.23 -17.19
C ALA A 283 8.53 5.10 -18.18
N LEU A 284 8.74 4.42 -19.31
CA LEU A 284 7.66 4.18 -20.29
C LEU A 284 6.57 3.26 -19.73
N VAL A 285 6.96 2.23 -18.97
CA VAL A 285 6.00 1.37 -18.26
C VAL A 285 5.21 2.19 -17.25
N ALA A 286 5.88 3.00 -16.42
CA ALA A 286 5.25 3.83 -15.41
C ALA A 286 4.28 4.87 -15.99
N GLN A 287 4.64 5.53 -17.10
CA GLN A 287 3.77 6.45 -17.82
C GLN A 287 2.50 5.75 -18.31
N ARG A 288 2.63 4.60 -18.97
CA ARG A 288 1.49 3.85 -19.50
C ARG A 288 0.60 3.34 -18.37
N LEU A 289 1.18 2.82 -17.30
CA LEU A 289 0.43 2.35 -16.13
C LEU A 289 -0.33 3.50 -15.47
N THR A 290 0.33 4.63 -15.24
CA THR A 290 -0.30 5.83 -14.68
C THR A 290 -1.49 6.29 -15.53
N GLN A 291 -1.37 6.27 -16.86
CA GLN A 291 -2.48 6.61 -17.76
C GLN A 291 -3.67 5.66 -17.61
N GLN A 292 -3.44 4.35 -17.46
CA GLN A 292 -4.52 3.37 -17.23
C GLN A 292 -5.20 3.54 -15.87
N ILE A 293 -4.44 3.92 -14.85
CA ILE A 293 -4.99 4.20 -13.52
C ILE A 293 -5.82 5.49 -13.55
N GLN A 294 -5.29 6.55 -14.16
CA GLN A 294 -5.98 7.83 -14.28
C GLN A 294 -7.24 7.77 -15.14
N SER A 295 -7.27 6.91 -16.17
CA SER A 295 -8.46 6.68 -16.99
C SER A 295 -9.53 5.83 -16.29
N GLY A 296 -9.19 5.23 -15.15
CA GLY A 296 -10.05 4.28 -14.43
C GLY A 296 -10.09 2.87 -15.04
N ALA A 297 -9.29 2.61 -16.08
CA ALA A 297 -9.18 1.27 -16.67
C ALA A 297 -8.54 0.26 -15.69
N ILE A 298 -7.66 0.74 -14.80
CA ILE A 298 -7.10 -0.02 -13.68
C ILE A 298 -7.50 0.68 -12.39
N GLN A 299 -8.21 -0.03 -11.51
CA GLN A 299 -8.63 0.51 -10.23
C GLN A 299 -7.43 0.67 -9.28
N ARG A 300 -7.22 1.89 -8.80
CA ARG A 300 -6.17 2.22 -7.83
C ARG A 300 -6.42 1.60 -6.45
N SER A 301 -7.69 1.57 -6.04
CA SER A 301 -8.15 0.89 -4.83
C SER A 301 -8.34 -0.59 -5.13
N GLY A 302 -7.44 -1.43 -4.65
CA GLY A 302 -7.53 -2.87 -4.88
C GLY A 302 -6.19 -3.56 -4.72
N THR A 303 -6.09 -4.77 -5.24
CA THR A 303 -4.88 -5.60 -5.18
C THR A 303 -3.82 -5.17 -6.20
N MET A 304 -4.17 -4.34 -7.18
CA MET A 304 -3.33 -3.97 -8.31
C MET A 304 -2.78 -5.15 -9.14
N ASP A 305 -3.41 -6.32 -9.05
CA ASP A 305 -3.04 -7.51 -9.85
C ASP A 305 -3.07 -7.20 -11.36
N ALA A 306 -4.12 -6.52 -11.81
CA ALA A 306 -4.24 -6.05 -13.18
C ALA A 306 -3.16 -5.01 -13.55
N GLY A 307 -2.77 -4.15 -12.59
CA GLY A 307 -1.67 -3.20 -12.74
C GLY A 307 -0.32 -3.87 -12.93
N TRP A 308 -0.03 -4.91 -12.13
CA TRP A 308 1.19 -5.70 -12.22
C TRP A 308 1.26 -6.46 -13.55
N LEU A 309 0.18 -7.14 -13.97
CA LEU A 309 0.14 -7.83 -15.26
C LEU A 309 0.25 -6.88 -16.45
N PHE A 310 -0.40 -5.70 -16.37
CA PHE A 310 -0.25 -4.66 -17.38
C PHE A 310 1.19 -4.16 -17.47
N GLY A 311 1.82 -3.88 -16.32
CA GLY A 311 3.21 -3.44 -16.23
C GLY A 311 4.17 -4.48 -16.81
N TYR A 312 3.98 -5.76 -16.44
CA TYR A 312 4.77 -6.88 -16.94
C TYR A 312 4.68 -7.04 -18.47
N ARG A 313 3.47 -7.08 -19.04
CA ARG A 313 3.27 -7.19 -20.49
C ARG A 313 3.84 -5.99 -21.23
N THR A 314 3.63 -4.79 -20.70
CA THR A 314 4.22 -3.55 -21.25
C THR A 314 5.75 -3.60 -21.24
N ALA A 315 6.36 -4.12 -20.16
CA ALA A 315 7.80 -4.26 -20.09
C ALA A 315 8.33 -5.27 -21.13
N ILE A 316 7.62 -6.39 -21.33
CA ILE A 316 7.94 -7.37 -22.38
C ILE A 316 7.87 -6.75 -23.77
N ASP A 317 6.83 -5.99 -24.06
CA ASP A 317 6.66 -5.35 -25.37
C ASP A 317 7.80 -4.36 -25.68
N LEU A 318 8.40 -3.76 -24.64
CA LEU A 318 9.43 -2.74 -24.77
C LEU A 318 10.86 -3.29 -24.77
N ALA A 319 11.15 -4.30 -23.95
CA ALA A 319 12.50 -4.82 -23.74
C ALA A 319 12.67 -6.29 -24.19
N GLY A 320 11.58 -7.00 -24.45
CA GLY A 320 11.59 -8.42 -24.78
C GLY A 320 11.51 -9.32 -23.54
N ARG A 321 10.87 -10.47 -23.73
CA ARG A 321 10.55 -11.43 -22.67
C ARG A 321 11.76 -11.87 -21.84
N SER A 322 12.79 -12.39 -22.53
CA SER A 322 13.95 -13.02 -21.89
C SER A 322 14.62 -12.08 -20.87
N GLN A 323 14.76 -10.82 -21.23
CA GLN A 323 15.39 -9.80 -20.42
C GLN A 323 14.57 -9.46 -19.17
N ILE A 324 13.27 -9.24 -19.34
CA ILE A 324 12.37 -8.93 -18.22
C ILE A 324 12.29 -10.12 -17.26
N GLU A 325 12.08 -11.33 -17.77
CA GLU A 325 11.96 -12.53 -16.93
C GLU A 325 13.26 -12.81 -16.14
N THR A 326 14.42 -12.71 -16.79
CA THR A 326 15.73 -12.85 -16.11
C THR A 326 15.92 -11.83 -14.99
N ASN A 327 15.44 -10.60 -15.18
CA ASN A 327 15.52 -9.56 -14.14
C ASN A 327 14.56 -9.87 -12.98
N LEU A 328 13.31 -10.24 -13.27
CA LEU A 328 12.29 -10.54 -12.25
C LEU A 328 12.63 -11.79 -11.43
N GLU A 329 13.33 -12.78 -12.01
CA GLU A 329 13.80 -13.98 -11.29
C GLU A 329 14.90 -13.69 -10.27
N LYS A 330 15.60 -12.56 -10.37
CA LYS A 330 16.66 -12.16 -9.43
C LYS A 330 16.15 -11.28 -8.30
N ARG A 331 14.92 -10.76 -8.42
CA ARG A 331 14.30 -9.84 -7.45
C ARG A 331 13.46 -10.63 -6.46
N ALA A 332 13.87 -10.63 -5.20
CA ALA A 332 13.05 -11.18 -4.13
C ALA A 332 11.76 -10.37 -3.98
N TYR A 333 10.66 -11.06 -3.69
CA TYR A 333 9.41 -10.44 -3.29
C TYR A 333 9.36 -10.37 -1.78
N TYR A 334 9.15 -9.16 -1.23
CA TYR A 334 9.08 -8.93 0.21
C TYR A 334 7.66 -8.67 0.71
N GLY A 335 6.69 -8.63 -0.19
CA GLY A 335 5.28 -8.43 0.16
C GLY A 335 4.69 -9.58 0.98
N LYS A 336 3.53 -9.32 1.58
CA LYS A 336 2.86 -10.24 2.53
C LYS A 336 1.93 -11.26 1.87
N ARG A 337 1.81 -11.23 0.54
CA ARG A 337 0.91 -12.12 -0.22
C ARG A 337 1.49 -13.51 -0.40
N TYR A 338 0.58 -14.47 -0.60
CA TYR A 338 0.85 -15.85 -0.98
C TYR A 338 1.49 -16.71 0.11
N VAL A 339 1.10 -17.97 0.15
CA VAL A 339 1.77 -18.98 0.96
C VAL A 339 3.13 -19.28 0.34
N GLY A 340 4.21 -18.93 1.07
CA GLY A 340 5.57 -19.31 0.72
C GLY A 340 5.78 -20.81 0.91
N THR A 341 6.09 -21.55 -0.15
CA THR A 341 6.23 -23.00 -0.15
C THR A 341 7.67 -23.47 0.08
N SER A 342 8.52 -22.63 0.69
CA SER A 342 9.99 -22.74 0.86
C SER A 342 10.82 -22.23 -0.32
N GLY A 343 12.00 -21.66 -0.03
CA GLY A 343 12.91 -21.05 -1.00
C GLY A 343 12.79 -19.53 -1.11
N ALA A 344 13.65 -18.92 -1.93
CA ALA A 344 13.53 -17.51 -2.29
C ALA A 344 12.32 -17.33 -3.22
N PHE A 345 11.32 -16.58 -2.75
CA PHE A 345 10.14 -16.23 -3.55
C PHE A 345 10.40 -14.92 -4.28
N THR A 346 10.23 -14.91 -5.59
CA THR A 346 10.66 -13.82 -6.48
C THR A 346 9.46 -13.08 -7.07
N ILE A 347 9.71 -11.89 -7.61
CA ILE A 347 8.69 -11.13 -8.35
C ILE A 347 8.17 -11.93 -9.54
N ARG A 348 9.03 -12.75 -10.17
CA ARG A 348 8.60 -13.67 -11.22
C ARG A 348 7.56 -14.67 -10.75
N ASP A 349 7.73 -15.22 -9.54
CA ASP A 349 6.79 -16.19 -8.98
C ASP A 349 5.42 -15.55 -8.69
N VAL A 350 5.38 -14.27 -8.33
CA VAL A 350 4.13 -13.50 -8.21
C VAL A 350 3.44 -13.35 -9.56
N ILE A 351 4.16 -12.88 -10.59
CA ILE A 351 3.61 -12.71 -11.94
C ILE A 351 3.05 -14.03 -12.48
N ASP A 352 3.76 -15.14 -12.26
CA ASP A 352 3.32 -16.47 -12.65
C ASP A 352 2.01 -16.90 -11.97
N ARG A 353 1.84 -16.61 -10.68
CA ARG A 353 0.56 -16.85 -9.98
C ARG A 353 -0.56 -15.99 -10.54
N LEU A 354 -0.30 -14.70 -10.79
CA LEU A 354 -1.28 -13.79 -11.37
C LEU A 354 -1.72 -14.23 -12.78
N LEU A 355 -0.78 -14.66 -13.63
CA LEU A 355 -1.08 -15.20 -14.97
C LEU A 355 -1.90 -16.49 -14.88
N ALA A 356 -1.58 -17.39 -13.94
CA ALA A 356 -2.35 -18.62 -13.76
C ALA A 356 -3.79 -18.32 -13.31
N VAL A 357 -3.97 -17.39 -12.37
CA VAL A 357 -5.29 -16.95 -11.90
C VAL A 357 -6.07 -16.27 -13.02
N GLU A 358 -5.48 -15.32 -13.75
CA GLU A 358 -6.14 -14.61 -14.86
C GLU A 358 -6.63 -15.60 -15.94
N ALA A 359 -5.81 -16.59 -16.28
CA ALA A 359 -6.16 -17.61 -17.26
C ALA A 359 -7.28 -18.53 -16.79
N LEU A 360 -7.27 -18.97 -15.51
CA LEU A 360 -8.23 -19.93 -14.97
C LEU A 360 -9.54 -19.30 -14.50
N GLN A 361 -9.58 -17.99 -14.25
CA GLN A 361 -10.75 -17.28 -13.74
C GLN A 361 -12.02 -17.52 -14.57
N PRO A 362 -12.02 -17.43 -15.92
CA PRO A 362 -13.22 -17.71 -16.72
C PRO A 362 -13.74 -19.14 -16.55
N TYR A 363 -12.85 -20.11 -16.35
CA TYR A 363 -13.22 -21.51 -16.15
C TYR A 363 -13.85 -21.75 -14.77
N VAL A 364 -13.24 -21.26 -13.69
CA VAL A 364 -13.77 -21.44 -12.32
C VAL A 364 -15.05 -20.65 -12.06
N THR A 365 -15.28 -19.57 -12.82
CA THR A 365 -16.53 -18.78 -12.79
C THR A 365 -17.62 -19.32 -13.71
N GLY A 366 -17.38 -20.42 -14.43
CA GLY A 366 -18.33 -21.02 -15.37
C GLY A 366 -18.58 -20.21 -16.64
N LYS A 367 -17.78 -19.18 -16.93
CA LYS A 367 -17.85 -18.39 -18.17
C LYS A 367 -17.23 -19.10 -19.37
N ALA A 368 -16.37 -20.08 -19.12
CA ALA A 368 -15.78 -20.96 -20.14
C ALA A 368 -15.97 -22.42 -19.73
N ASP A 369 -16.39 -23.29 -20.65
CA ASP A 369 -16.66 -24.70 -20.35
C ASP A 369 -15.40 -25.57 -20.29
N ALA A 370 -14.41 -25.26 -21.13
CA ALA A 370 -13.16 -26.00 -21.19
C ALA A 370 -12.08 -25.36 -20.32
N VAL A 371 -11.22 -26.20 -19.74
CA VAL A 371 -9.98 -25.75 -19.10
C VAL A 371 -9.11 -25.07 -20.16
N PRO A 372 -8.60 -23.85 -19.91
CA PRO A 372 -7.78 -23.15 -20.89
C PRO A 372 -6.44 -23.87 -21.13
N PRO A 373 -5.82 -23.70 -22.32
CA PRO A 373 -4.46 -24.13 -22.53
C PRO A 373 -3.50 -23.38 -21.60
N ARG A 374 -2.30 -23.94 -21.40
CA ARG A 374 -1.23 -23.27 -20.64
C ARG A 374 -0.91 -21.91 -21.29
N PRO A 375 -0.96 -20.79 -20.55
CA PRO A 375 -0.56 -19.50 -21.09
C PRO A 375 0.89 -19.53 -21.58
N GLU A 376 1.15 -18.92 -22.75
CA GLU A 376 2.51 -18.79 -23.30
C GLU A 376 3.43 -18.00 -22.36
N ASP A 377 2.84 -17.07 -21.59
CA ASP A 377 3.57 -16.20 -20.68
C ASP A 377 4.02 -16.89 -19.38
N LEU A 378 3.57 -18.12 -19.13
CA LEU A 378 3.78 -18.81 -17.86
C LEU A 378 5.14 -19.50 -17.80
N SER A 379 5.94 -19.21 -16.78
CA SER A 379 7.27 -19.80 -16.64
C SER A 379 7.20 -21.29 -16.29
N ASN A 380 8.26 -22.02 -16.61
CA ASN A 380 8.35 -23.46 -16.34
C ASN A 380 8.29 -23.82 -14.84
N LYS A 381 8.37 -22.85 -13.93
CA LYS A 381 8.21 -23.07 -12.48
C LYS A 381 6.77 -23.41 -12.09
N ILE A 382 5.78 -22.96 -12.86
CA ILE A 382 4.38 -23.27 -12.55
C ILE A 382 4.01 -24.67 -13.04
N ASN A 383 3.57 -25.47 -12.07
CA ASN A 383 2.93 -26.76 -12.30
C ASN A 383 1.50 -26.56 -12.84
N TRP A 384 1.39 -26.24 -14.13
CA TRP A 384 0.10 -26.00 -14.79
C TRP A 384 -0.90 -27.17 -14.67
N PRO A 385 -0.49 -28.45 -14.79
CA PRO A 385 -1.38 -29.58 -14.51
C PRO A 385 -1.98 -29.53 -13.09
N ARG A 386 -1.19 -29.16 -12.08
CA ARG A 386 -1.70 -29.04 -10.70
C ARG A 386 -2.68 -27.88 -10.55
N TRP A 387 -2.40 -26.73 -11.16
CA TRP A 387 -3.31 -25.58 -11.15
C TRP A 387 -4.65 -25.89 -11.82
N THR A 388 -4.63 -26.55 -12.97
CA THR A 388 -5.85 -26.96 -13.70
C THR A 388 -6.64 -28.05 -12.97
N GLU A 389 -5.96 -28.98 -12.29
CA GLU A 389 -6.59 -29.95 -11.39
C GLU A 389 -7.33 -29.23 -10.25
N MET A 390 -6.67 -28.28 -9.58
CA MET A 390 -7.29 -27.52 -8.49
C MET A 390 -8.43 -26.62 -8.98
N ALA A 391 -8.30 -26.02 -10.16
CA ALA A 391 -9.37 -25.23 -10.77
C ALA A 391 -10.61 -26.08 -11.06
N THR A 392 -10.44 -27.34 -11.48
CA THR A 392 -11.56 -28.26 -11.65
C THR A 392 -12.23 -28.57 -10.32
N LYS A 393 -11.44 -28.84 -9.27
CA LYS A 393 -12.00 -29.05 -7.91
C LYS A 393 -12.73 -27.81 -7.37
N VAL A 394 -12.23 -26.61 -7.63
CA VAL A 394 -12.87 -25.35 -7.24
C VAL A 394 -14.15 -25.08 -8.03
N ARG A 395 -14.16 -25.41 -9.32
CA ARG A 395 -15.35 -25.29 -10.17
C ARG A 395 -16.45 -26.24 -9.71
N ASP A 396 -16.09 -27.48 -9.40
CA ASP A 396 -17.03 -28.55 -9.05
C ASP A 396 -17.36 -28.61 -7.54
N ASP A 397 -16.92 -27.62 -6.77
CA ASP A 397 -17.07 -27.55 -5.30
C ASP A 397 -16.54 -28.81 -4.57
N ALA A 398 -15.52 -29.46 -5.15
CA ALA A 398 -14.90 -30.70 -4.68
C ALA A 398 -13.58 -30.47 -3.90
N ILE A 399 -13.45 -29.30 -3.25
CA ILE A 399 -12.34 -28.98 -2.35
C ILE A 399 -12.49 -29.73 -1.01
N SER A 400 -11.38 -30.08 -0.36
CA SER A 400 -11.40 -30.92 0.85
C SER A 400 -10.38 -30.49 1.91
N PRO A 401 -10.55 -30.92 3.17
CA PRO A 401 -9.58 -30.63 4.24
C PRO A 401 -8.16 -31.13 3.95
N ILE A 402 -8.03 -32.21 3.16
CA ILE A 402 -6.72 -32.75 2.75
C ILE A 402 -5.96 -31.73 1.90
N LEU A 403 -6.66 -31.03 0.99
CA LEU A 403 -6.07 -29.95 0.19
C LEU A 403 -5.75 -28.72 1.03
N ALA A 404 -6.55 -28.44 2.07
CA ALA A 404 -6.28 -27.34 2.99
C ALA A 404 -5.04 -27.58 3.87
N ALA A 405 -4.62 -28.84 4.05
CA ALA A 405 -3.45 -29.21 4.86
C ALA A 405 -2.13 -29.21 4.08
N ASP A 406 -2.17 -29.30 2.76
CA ASP A 406 -1.00 -29.24 1.89
C ASP A 406 -0.72 -27.80 1.44
N LEU A 407 0.47 -27.26 1.71
CA LEU A 407 0.76 -25.82 1.51
C LEU A 407 0.64 -25.37 0.05
N GLU A 408 1.04 -26.22 -0.90
CA GLU A 408 0.96 -25.90 -2.33
C GLU A 408 -0.51 -25.79 -2.76
N THR A 409 -1.32 -26.82 -2.50
CA THR A 409 -2.75 -26.78 -2.86
C THR A 409 -3.53 -25.78 -2.04
N PHE A 410 -3.20 -25.56 -0.77
CA PHE A 410 -3.79 -24.52 0.05
C PHE A 410 -3.61 -23.15 -0.64
N GLY A 411 -2.38 -22.81 -1.04
CA GLY A 411 -2.11 -21.56 -1.73
C GLY A 411 -2.80 -21.42 -3.10
N ILE A 412 -2.88 -22.50 -3.89
CA ILE A 412 -3.54 -22.49 -5.21
C ILE A 412 -5.06 -22.31 -5.05
N VAL A 413 -5.69 -23.14 -4.21
CA VAL A 413 -7.14 -23.18 -4.05
C VAL A 413 -7.67 -21.87 -3.47
N THR A 414 -6.95 -21.22 -2.55
CA THR A 414 -7.40 -19.94 -1.98
C THR A 414 -7.38 -18.81 -3.02
N GLU A 415 -6.37 -18.74 -3.88
CA GLU A 415 -6.34 -17.74 -4.97
C GLU A 415 -7.45 -18.00 -5.99
N LEU A 416 -7.72 -19.27 -6.34
CA LEU A 416 -8.79 -19.63 -7.27
C LEU A 416 -10.20 -19.38 -6.70
N LEU A 417 -10.42 -19.64 -5.41
CA LEU A 417 -11.69 -19.33 -4.74
C LEU A 417 -11.92 -17.81 -4.65
N PHE A 418 -10.86 -17.05 -4.36
CA PHE A 418 -10.92 -15.59 -4.40
C PHE A 418 -11.25 -15.08 -5.82
N ALA A 419 -10.61 -15.63 -6.86
CA ALA A 419 -10.88 -15.28 -8.25
C ALA A 419 -12.28 -15.71 -8.74
N LYS A 420 -12.81 -16.83 -8.23
CA LYS A 420 -14.20 -17.28 -8.42
C LYS A 420 -15.20 -16.30 -7.81
N GLY A 421 -14.78 -15.53 -6.81
CA GLY A 421 -15.65 -14.63 -6.03
C GLY A 421 -16.48 -15.34 -4.97
N ASP A 422 -16.17 -16.60 -4.68
CA ASP A 422 -16.89 -17.44 -3.72
C ASP A 422 -16.31 -17.27 -2.31
N GLN A 423 -16.70 -16.17 -1.66
CA GLN A 423 -16.15 -15.78 -0.35
C GLN A 423 -16.55 -16.74 0.77
N GLU A 424 -17.72 -17.38 0.65
CA GLU A 424 -18.16 -18.36 1.63
C GLU A 424 -17.31 -19.63 1.56
N ALA A 425 -17.09 -20.17 0.36
CA ALA A 425 -16.22 -21.31 0.16
C ALA A 425 -14.77 -21.00 0.54
N LEU A 426 -14.25 -19.80 0.19
CA LEU A 426 -12.92 -19.35 0.61
C LEU A 426 -12.79 -19.35 2.14
N ARG A 427 -13.77 -18.78 2.84
CA ARG A 427 -13.82 -18.75 4.31
C ARG A 427 -13.86 -20.16 4.90
N ALA A 428 -14.70 -21.04 4.35
CA ALA A 428 -14.81 -22.42 4.80
C ALA A 428 -13.48 -23.18 4.61
N PHE A 429 -12.84 -23.03 3.45
CA PHE A 429 -11.59 -23.71 3.12
C PHE A 429 -10.43 -23.26 4.03
N ILE A 430 -10.27 -21.95 4.26
CA ILE A 430 -9.24 -21.43 5.18
C ILE A 430 -9.45 -21.92 6.61
N ARG A 431 -10.71 -22.10 7.05
CA ARG A 431 -11.01 -22.66 8.38
C ARG A 431 -10.61 -24.13 8.54
N GLN A 432 -10.58 -24.89 7.45
CA GLN A 432 -10.20 -26.31 7.44
C GLN A 432 -8.67 -26.50 7.49
N ALA A 433 -7.90 -25.48 7.12
CA ALA A 433 -6.44 -25.55 7.18
C ALA A 433 -5.94 -25.72 8.64
N PRO A 434 -4.85 -26.47 8.85
CA PRO A 434 -4.19 -26.57 10.16
C PRO A 434 -3.87 -25.20 10.74
N SER A 435 -3.95 -25.07 12.06
CA SER A 435 -3.49 -23.87 12.76
C SER A 435 -1.99 -23.66 12.51
N GLY A 436 -1.59 -22.42 12.25
CA GLY A 436 -0.19 -22.05 12.02
C GLY A 436 -0.05 -20.85 11.09
N GLU A 437 1.20 -20.48 10.81
CA GLU A 437 1.54 -19.27 10.04
C GLU A 437 0.87 -19.22 8.67
N ALA A 438 0.80 -20.33 7.92
CA ALA A 438 0.21 -20.34 6.58
C ALA A 438 -1.27 -19.93 6.59
N ARG A 439 -2.06 -20.46 7.52
CA ARG A 439 -3.49 -20.12 7.68
C ARG A 439 -3.68 -18.65 8.07
N LEU A 440 -2.85 -18.14 8.98
CA LEU A 440 -2.94 -16.76 9.45
C LEU A 440 -2.49 -15.77 8.37
N SER A 441 -1.40 -16.10 7.66
CA SER A 441 -0.91 -15.31 6.53
C SER A 441 -1.99 -15.15 5.45
N VAL A 442 -2.61 -16.26 5.03
CA VAL A 442 -3.68 -16.26 4.04
C VAL A 442 -4.92 -15.50 4.51
N ALA A 443 -5.35 -15.71 5.76
CA ALA A 443 -6.49 -14.97 6.31
C ALA A 443 -6.19 -13.45 6.36
N ASN A 444 -5.01 -13.06 6.82
CA ASN A 444 -4.60 -11.66 6.88
C ASN A 444 -4.54 -11.03 5.49
N ASP A 445 -3.90 -11.70 4.53
CA ASP A 445 -3.80 -11.26 3.13
C ASP A 445 -5.19 -11.03 2.51
N PHE A 446 -6.07 -12.05 2.53
CA PHE A 446 -7.39 -11.90 1.94
C PHE A 446 -8.27 -10.89 2.67
N ALA A 447 -8.14 -10.71 3.99
CA ALA A 447 -8.83 -9.63 4.70
C ALA A 447 -8.41 -8.25 4.16
N MET A 448 -7.11 -8.04 3.93
CA MET A 448 -6.59 -6.79 3.37
C MET A 448 -7.00 -6.58 1.91
N ARG A 449 -6.94 -7.63 1.07
CA ARG A 449 -7.37 -7.54 -0.34
C ARG A 449 -8.86 -7.25 -0.46
N LEU A 450 -9.69 -7.90 0.37
CA LEU A 450 -11.14 -7.65 0.43
C LEU A 450 -11.45 -6.23 0.92
N ASP A 451 -10.74 -5.74 1.94
CA ASP A 451 -10.87 -4.35 2.39
C ASP A 451 -10.56 -3.38 1.24
N ARG A 452 -9.41 -3.54 0.57
CA ARG A 452 -8.98 -2.66 -0.53
C ARG A 452 -9.94 -2.64 -1.72
N ALA A 453 -10.65 -3.75 -1.98
CA ALA A 453 -11.66 -3.83 -3.02
C ALA A 453 -13.05 -3.32 -2.58
N CYS A 454 -13.18 -2.93 -1.31
CA CYS A 454 -14.46 -2.61 -0.67
C CYS A 454 -14.43 -1.23 -0.01
N ALA A 455 -14.31 -1.13 1.32
CA ALA A 455 -14.27 0.16 2.02
C ALA A 455 -12.89 0.83 1.96
N ALA A 456 -11.82 0.09 1.65
CA ALA A 456 -10.46 0.57 1.47
C ALA A 456 -9.88 1.32 2.69
N TYR A 457 -10.17 0.85 3.90
CA TYR A 457 -9.67 1.49 5.13
C TYR A 457 -8.16 1.39 5.30
N LEU A 458 -7.52 0.36 4.74
CA LEU A 458 -6.07 0.18 4.74
C LEU A 458 -5.38 0.86 3.55
N TYR A 459 -6.13 1.32 2.56
CA TYR A 459 -5.56 1.97 1.39
C TYR A 459 -5.01 3.37 1.74
N HIS A 460 -3.80 3.67 1.25
CA HIS A 460 -3.21 5.00 1.34
C HIS A 460 -2.43 5.35 0.05
N PRO A 461 -2.52 6.58 -0.48
CA PRO A 461 -1.71 7.00 -1.61
C PRO A 461 -0.19 6.83 -1.33
N GLY A 462 0.54 6.24 -2.27
CA GLY A 462 1.98 6.07 -2.16
C GLY A 462 2.45 5.00 -1.16
N GLU A 463 1.58 4.09 -0.71
CA GLU A 463 1.92 3.05 0.26
C GLU A 463 3.13 2.21 -0.16
N ALA A 464 3.17 1.72 -1.40
CA ALA A 464 4.31 0.93 -1.90
C ALA A 464 5.59 1.77 -1.98
N PHE A 465 5.48 3.02 -2.42
CA PHE A 465 6.61 3.92 -2.63
C PHE A 465 7.21 4.49 -1.33
N THR A 466 6.38 4.71 -0.32
CA THR A 466 6.75 5.48 0.87
C THR A 466 6.78 4.65 2.15
N LEU A 467 5.99 3.58 2.22
CA LEU A 467 5.76 2.79 3.44
C LEU A 467 6.21 1.34 3.31
N ASN A 468 6.77 0.94 2.16
CA ASN A 468 7.10 -0.44 1.83
C ASN A 468 5.90 -1.37 2.13
N GLY A 469 4.71 -0.95 1.70
CA GLY A 469 3.48 -1.74 1.82
C GLY A 469 2.88 -1.85 3.22
N ARG A 470 3.33 -1.02 4.16
CA ARG A 470 2.71 -0.92 5.47
C ARG A 470 1.52 0.04 5.39
N PRO A 471 0.34 -0.36 5.86
CA PRO A 471 -0.82 0.52 5.86
C PRO A 471 -0.65 1.64 6.90
N ILE A 472 -1.41 2.72 6.71
CA ILE A 472 -1.65 3.74 7.74
C ILE A 472 -2.98 3.41 8.42
N PHE A 473 -2.97 3.28 9.75
CA PHE A 473 -4.19 3.06 10.53
C PHE A 473 -4.92 4.40 10.73
N LYS A 474 -5.95 4.62 9.93
CA LYS A 474 -6.73 5.86 9.92
C LYS A 474 -8.00 5.68 10.73
N PHE A 475 -8.27 6.59 11.65
CA PHE A 475 -9.54 6.62 12.39
C PHE A 475 -10.36 7.87 12.08
N ASP A 476 -9.80 8.77 11.26
CA ASP A 476 -10.41 10.02 10.79
C ASP A 476 -11.30 9.87 9.55
N THR A 477 -11.35 8.67 8.97
CA THR A 477 -12.29 8.36 7.89
C THR A 477 -13.53 7.73 8.48
N GLU A 478 -14.70 8.12 7.98
CA GLU A 478 -15.95 7.38 8.20
C GLU A 478 -15.96 6.18 7.25
#